data_AF-A0A938NDI4-F1
#
_entry.id   AF-A0A938NDI4-F1
#
_cell.length_a   1.000
_cell.length_b   1.000
_cell.length_c   1.000
_cell.angle_alpha   90.00
_cell.angle_beta   90.00
_cell.angle_gamma   90.00
#
_symmetry.space_group_name_H-M   'P 1'
#
loop_
_entity.id
_entity.type
_entity.pdbx_description
1 polymer ?
#
loop_
_entity_poly.entity_id
_entity_poly.type
_entity_poly.pdbx_seq_one_letter_code
_entity_poly.pdbx_strand_id
1 'polypeptide(L)'
;MRIARLRPARGSRRLLLLVLGAALGGAAPAVAGEAPAQSARAQLALAEDAARAWASDARLVYLENDAAPDARGAAARWGYLFHSEARAASRVYSLAGGRIEEARDLAFAFAAPPLAPDWLDSDAARAAAEAAGGREFCLKQSGRLESLVLLRGALFPERPDLGTWALIYSAPQAPSLTILIDAASGKRVRTWRG
;
A
#
# COMPACT_ATOMS: atom_id res chain seq x y z
N MET A 1 4.16 -10.09 -40.69
CA MET A 1 4.56 -10.13 -39.25
C MET A 1 5.07 -11.53 -38.95
N ARG A 2 6.40 -11.71 -38.85
CA ARG A 2 7.05 -13.03 -38.74
C ARG A 2 7.22 -13.41 -37.27
N ILE A 3 6.63 -14.53 -36.86
CA ILE A 3 6.76 -15.11 -35.51
C ILE A 3 8.07 -15.91 -35.46
N ALA A 4 9.05 -15.42 -34.70
CA ALA A 4 10.31 -16.12 -34.46
C ALA A 4 10.08 -17.28 -33.48
N ARG A 5 10.43 -18.50 -33.91
CA ARG A 5 10.41 -19.71 -33.08
C ARG A 5 11.70 -19.80 -32.27
N LEU A 6 11.61 -19.72 -30.95
CA LEU A 6 12.73 -20.02 -30.04
C LEU A 6 12.89 -21.54 -29.89
N ARG A 7 14.12 -22.03 -30.15
CA ARG A 7 14.52 -23.43 -29.90
C ARG A 7 14.90 -23.60 -28.42
N PRO A 8 14.54 -24.73 -27.79
CA PRO A 8 15.03 -25.06 -26.46
C PRO A 8 16.46 -25.64 -26.53
N ALA A 9 17.38 -25.11 -25.73
CA ALA A 9 18.69 -25.69 -25.54
C ALA A 9 18.60 -26.85 -24.55
N ARG A 10 18.85 -28.08 -25.04
CA ARG A 10 19.11 -29.27 -24.24
C ARG A 10 20.57 -29.23 -23.76
N GLY A 11 20.78 -29.13 -22.46
CA GLY A 11 22.10 -29.17 -21.82
C GLY A 11 22.09 -30.16 -20.66
N SER A 12 22.90 -31.21 -20.79
CA SER A 12 22.91 -32.45 -20.04
C SER A 12 23.16 -32.36 -18.52
N ARG A 13 22.48 -33.26 -17.81
CA ARG A 13 22.71 -33.68 -16.42
C ARG A 13 24.14 -34.18 -16.22
N ARG A 14 24.83 -33.70 -15.18
CA ARG A 14 25.76 -34.52 -14.39
C ARG A 14 25.44 -34.33 -12.92
N LEU A 15 24.83 -35.38 -12.38
CA LEU A 15 24.51 -35.60 -10.99
C LEU A 15 25.82 -35.98 -10.28
N LEU A 16 26.27 -35.18 -9.32
CA LEU A 16 27.25 -35.61 -8.32
C LEU A 16 26.55 -35.51 -6.96
N LEU A 17 26.06 -36.64 -6.49
CA LEU A 17 25.45 -36.80 -5.17
C LEU A 17 26.58 -36.95 -4.15
N LEU A 18 26.86 -35.87 -3.43
CA LEU A 18 27.70 -35.89 -2.23
C LEU A 18 26.74 -35.85 -1.04
N VAL A 19 26.48 -37.04 -0.47
CA VAL A 19 25.69 -37.20 0.75
C VAL A 19 26.63 -36.89 1.92
N LEU A 20 26.63 -35.63 2.36
CA LEU A 20 27.18 -35.26 3.65
C LEU A 20 26.02 -35.26 4.66
N GLY A 21 25.95 -36.31 5.47
CA GLY A 21 25.01 -36.43 6.57
C GLY A 21 25.36 -35.44 7.68
N ALA A 22 24.80 -34.24 7.61
CA ALA A 22 24.70 -33.35 8.76
C ALA A 22 23.31 -33.57 9.39
N ALA A 23 23.30 -34.18 10.57
CA ALA A 23 22.13 -34.20 11.45
C ALA A 23 21.90 -32.76 11.96
N LEU A 24 21.33 -31.92 11.10
CA LEU A 24 20.80 -30.63 11.47
C LEU A 24 19.52 -30.89 12.26
N GLY A 25 19.60 -30.76 13.58
CA GLY A 25 18.43 -30.66 14.43
C GLY A 25 17.56 -29.53 13.90
N GLY A 26 16.45 -29.89 13.26
CA GLY A 26 15.52 -28.94 12.67
C GLY A 26 14.85 -28.15 13.79
N ALA A 27 15.41 -27.00 14.14
CA ALA A 27 14.62 -25.97 14.79
C ALA A 27 13.47 -25.65 13.84
N ALA A 28 12.24 -25.88 14.27
CA ALA A 28 11.06 -25.46 13.52
C ALA A 28 11.26 -23.98 13.16
N PRO A 29 11.07 -23.59 11.89
CA PRO A 29 11.19 -22.19 11.51
C PRO A 29 10.27 -21.39 12.43
N ALA A 30 10.84 -20.49 13.22
CA ALA A 30 10.05 -19.55 13.98
C ALA A 30 9.21 -18.81 12.94
N VAL A 31 7.89 -19.02 12.99
CA VAL A 31 6.95 -18.24 12.20
C VAL A 31 7.15 -16.81 12.66
N ALA A 32 7.82 -16.00 11.83
CA ALA A 32 8.03 -14.60 12.14
C ALA A 32 6.65 -14.00 12.40
N GLY A 33 6.40 -13.61 13.64
CA GLY A 33 5.12 -13.06 14.05
C GLY A 33 4.76 -11.87 13.16
N GLU A 34 3.49 -11.78 12.77
CA GLU A 34 3.01 -10.63 12.02
C GLU A 34 3.28 -9.35 12.81
N ALA A 35 3.81 -8.32 12.14
CA ALA A 35 4.08 -7.05 12.79
C ALA A 35 2.78 -6.46 13.36
N PRO A 36 2.83 -5.82 14.54
CA PRO A 36 1.64 -5.19 15.10
C PRO A 36 1.11 -4.12 14.13
N ALA A 37 -0.22 -4.07 13.97
CA ALA A 37 -0.86 -3.09 13.12
C ALA A 37 -0.62 -1.66 13.66
N GLN A 38 -0.28 -0.73 12.78
CA GLN A 38 -0.05 0.68 13.09
C GLN A 38 -0.81 1.57 12.11
N SER A 39 -1.07 2.82 12.48
CA SER A 39 -1.65 3.81 11.57
C SER A 39 -0.66 4.22 10.48
N ALA A 40 -1.15 4.87 9.42
CA ALA A 40 -0.31 5.31 8.31
C ALA A 40 0.76 6.33 8.75
N ARG A 41 0.46 7.26 9.67
CA ARG A 41 1.45 8.24 10.14
C ARG A 41 2.52 7.64 11.04
N ALA A 42 2.25 6.54 11.75
CA ALA A 42 3.19 5.96 12.70
C ALA A 42 4.54 5.58 12.06
N GLN A 43 4.54 5.18 10.79
CA GLN A 43 5.75 4.80 10.05
C GLN A 43 6.23 5.86 9.05
N LEU A 44 5.54 7.00 8.95
CA LEU A 44 5.81 8.01 7.92
C LEU A 44 7.21 8.63 8.06
N ALA A 45 7.64 8.96 9.27
CA ALA A 45 8.95 9.60 9.47
C ALA A 45 10.10 8.73 8.92
N LEU A 46 10.04 7.42 9.15
CA LEU A 46 11.02 6.47 8.62
C LEU A 46 11.01 6.43 7.08
N ALA A 47 9.82 6.40 6.48
CA ALA A 47 9.67 6.41 5.02
C ALA A 47 10.22 7.71 4.42
N GLU A 48 9.95 8.86 5.04
CA GLU A 48 10.43 10.16 4.59
C GLU A 48 11.96 10.30 4.70
N ASP A 49 12.57 9.83 5.79
CA ASP A 49 14.02 9.84 5.95
C ASP A 49 14.69 9.00 4.86
N ALA A 50 14.17 7.81 4.59
CA ALA A 50 14.66 6.95 3.53
C ALA A 50 14.45 7.54 2.13
N ALA A 51 13.33 8.23 1.91
CA ALA A 51 13.06 8.94 0.67
C ALA A 51 14.02 10.12 0.47
N ARG A 52 14.26 10.94 1.51
CA ARG A 52 15.23 12.05 1.46
C ARG A 52 16.67 11.58 1.24
N ALA A 53 17.04 10.43 1.79
CA ALA A 53 18.33 9.80 1.53
C ALA A 53 18.46 9.30 0.08
N TRP A 54 17.36 8.85 -0.53
CA TRP A 54 17.34 8.49 -1.96
C TRP A 54 17.34 9.70 -2.89
N ALA A 55 16.62 10.76 -2.53
CA ALA A 55 16.57 12.04 -3.25
C ALA A 55 16.12 13.15 -2.30
N SER A 56 16.92 14.21 -2.16
CA SER A 56 16.64 15.30 -1.20
C SER A 56 15.36 16.09 -1.51
N ASP A 57 14.91 16.08 -2.76
CA ASP A 57 13.66 16.67 -3.22
C ASP A 57 12.48 15.69 -3.21
N ALA A 58 12.66 14.45 -2.74
CA ALA A 58 11.57 13.47 -2.68
C ALA A 58 10.36 14.02 -1.91
N ARG A 59 9.17 13.85 -2.49
CA ARG A 59 7.87 14.21 -1.88
C ARG A 59 6.93 13.03 -1.92
N LEU A 60 6.19 12.83 -0.84
CA LEU A 60 5.16 11.80 -0.76
C LEU A 60 3.98 12.19 -1.66
N VAL A 61 3.58 11.28 -2.56
CA VAL A 61 2.51 11.52 -3.53
C VAL A 61 1.34 10.53 -3.41
N TYR A 62 1.57 9.41 -2.72
CA TYR A 62 0.59 8.33 -2.55
C TYR A 62 0.97 7.46 -1.35
N LEU A 63 -0.02 6.96 -0.63
CA LEU A 63 0.16 5.88 0.34
C LEU A 63 -1.04 4.92 0.34
N GLU A 64 -0.80 3.68 0.74
CA GLU A 64 -1.82 2.64 0.88
C GLU A 64 -1.44 1.60 1.94
N ASN A 65 -2.40 0.83 2.43
CA ASN A 65 -2.09 -0.36 3.21
C ASN A 65 -1.68 -1.53 2.30
N ASP A 66 -0.54 -2.15 2.59
CA ASP A 66 -0.03 -3.34 1.88
C ASP A 66 -0.41 -4.66 2.58
N ALA A 67 -1.10 -4.55 3.72
CA ALA A 67 -1.67 -5.65 4.49
C ALA A 67 -3.11 -5.29 4.88
N ALA A 68 -3.93 -6.30 5.19
CA ALA A 68 -5.33 -6.06 5.55
C ALA A 68 -5.43 -5.11 6.76
N PRO A 69 -6.30 -4.09 6.71
CA PRO A 69 -6.47 -3.16 7.81
C PRO A 69 -7.31 -3.80 8.91
N ASP A 70 -7.05 -3.45 10.16
CA ASP A 70 -7.71 -4.00 11.34
C ASP A 70 -9.12 -3.39 11.58
N ALA A 71 -9.60 -3.31 12.82
CA ALA A 71 -10.87 -2.63 13.16
C ALA A 71 -10.73 -1.10 13.37
N ARG A 72 -9.50 -0.60 13.50
CA ARG A 72 -9.16 0.79 13.80
C ARG A 72 -8.65 1.55 12.58
N GLY A 73 -8.34 0.87 11.49
CA GLY A 73 -7.78 1.48 10.27
C GLY A 73 -6.26 1.45 10.28
N ALA A 74 -5.67 0.67 11.19
CA ALA A 74 -4.26 0.35 11.22
C ALA A 74 -3.98 -0.87 10.35
N ALA A 75 -2.76 -0.98 9.81
CA ALA A 75 -2.32 -2.15 9.05
C ALA A 75 -0.93 -2.59 9.53
N ALA A 76 -0.64 -3.89 9.41
CA ALA A 76 0.69 -4.43 9.72
C ALA A 76 1.77 -3.91 8.77
N ARG A 77 1.38 -3.46 7.57
CA ARG A 77 2.27 -2.98 6.52
C ARG A 77 1.64 -1.84 5.71
N TRP A 78 2.44 -0.83 5.40
CA TRP A 78 2.06 0.35 4.62
C TRP A 78 3.03 0.60 3.47
N GLY A 79 2.49 0.94 2.31
CA GLY A 79 3.21 1.39 1.13
C GLY A 79 3.21 2.91 1.03
N TYR A 80 4.37 3.50 0.79
CA TYR A 80 4.57 4.94 0.61
C TYR A 80 5.30 5.19 -0.71
N LEU A 81 4.68 5.93 -1.61
CA LEU A 81 5.26 6.28 -2.91
C LEU A 81 5.73 7.72 -2.89
N PHE A 82 7.02 7.90 -3.16
CA PHE A 82 7.66 9.20 -3.28
C PHE A 82 8.05 9.48 -4.72
N HIS A 83 8.01 10.75 -5.10
CA HIS A 83 8.48 11.26 -6.39
C HIS A 83 9.57 12.31 -6.18
N SER A 84 10.60 12.28 -7.04
CA SER A 84 11.66 13.29 -7.14
C SER A 84 11.62 13.89 -8.54
N GLU A 85 11.45 15.21 -8.61
CA GLU A 85 11.42 15.96 -9.86
C GLU A 85 12.82 16.00 -10.47
N ALA A 86 13.85 16.25 -9.65
CA ALA A 86 15.24 16.31 -10.07
C ALA A 86 15.74 15.00 -10.69
N ARG A 87 15.18 13.86 -10.24
CA ARG A 87 15.50 12.53 -10.79
C ARG A 87 14.52 12.05 -11.85
N ALA A 88 13.40 12.75 -12.06
CA ALA A 88 12.26 12.31 -12.88
C ALA A 88 11.86 10.85 -12.57
N ALA A 89 11.89 10.47 -11.29
CA ALA A 89 11.73 9.08 -10.86
C ALA A 89 10.82 8.98 -9.64
N SER A 90 10.24 7.80 -9.43
CA SER A 90 9.44 7.51 -8.25
C SER A 90 9.96 6.24 -7.58
N ARG A 91 9.91 6.21 -6.24
CA ARG A 91 10.31 5.06 -5.43
C ARG A 91 9.24 4.75 -4.40
N VAL A 92 8.86 3.47 -4.33
CA VAL A 92 7.96 2.96 -3.31
C VAL A 92 8.76 2.35 -2.16
N TYR A 93 8.30 2.58 -0.93
CA TYR A 93 8.78 1.94 0.28
C TYR A 93 7.62 1.20 0.94
N SER A 94 7.80 -0.08 1.23
CA SER A 94 6.85 -0.86 2.04
C SER A 94 7.45 -1.06 3.42
N LEU A 95 6.75 -0.60 4.46
CA LEU A 95 7.22 -0.62 5.85
C LEU A 95 6.32 -1.49 6.72
N ALA A 96 6.93 -2.34 7.54
CA ALA A 96 6.26 -3.14 8.56
C ALA A 96 7.09 -3.16 9.84
N GLY A 97 6.44 -3.09 10.99
CA GLY A 97 7.12 -3.23 12.29
C GLY A 97 8.25 -2.21 12.53
N GLY A 98 8.15 -1.00 11.97
CA GLY A 98 9.15 0.05 12.13
C GLY A 98 10.44 -0.17 11.33
N ARG A 99 10.40 -0.98 10.27
CA ARG A 99 11.51 -1.19 9.33
C ARG A 99 11.01 -1.15 7.88
N ILE A 100 11.93 -0.87 6.96
CA ILE A 100 11.68 -0.94 5.52
C ILE A 100 11.87 -2.40 5.07
N GLU A 101 10.80 -3.01 4.57
CA GLU A 101 10.81 -4.38 4.03
C GLU A 101 11.17 -4.38 2.53
N GLU A 102 10.71 -3.37 1.80
CA GLU A 102 10.98 -3.20 0.37
C GLU A 102 11.24 -1.74 0.05
N ALA A 103 12.20 -1.48 -0.83
CA ALA A 103 12.44 -0.20 -1.47
C ALA A 103 12.67 -0.43 -2.96
N ARG A 104 11.77 0.08 -3.82
CA ARG A 104 11.79 -0.23 -5.26
C ARG A 104 11.59 1.02 -6.10
N ASP A 105 12.50 1.26 -7.04
CA ASP A 105 12.30 2.26 -8.09
C ASP A 105 11.22 1.78 -9.05
N LEU A 106 10.27 2.65 -9.39
CA LEU A 106 9.26 2.36 -10.39
C LEU A 106 9.83 2.60 -11.79
N ALA A 107 9.46 1.73 -12.75
CA ALA A 107 9.87 1.87 -14.15
C ALA A 107 9.15 3.01 -14.90
N PHE A 108 8.31 3.77 -14.20
CA PHE A 108 7.59 4.92 -14.73
C PHE A 108 7.63 6.06 -13.71
N ALA A 109 7.58 7.30 -14.21
CA ALA A 109 7.42 8.47 -13.36
C ALA A 109 5.94 8.61 -12.97
N PHE A 110 5.68 8.66 -11.67
CA PHE A 110 4.36 8.99 -11.14
C PHE A 110 4.38 10.44 -10.64
N ALA A 111 4.21 11.37 -11.57
CA ALA A 111 4.23 12.81 -11.32
C ALA A 111 2.86 13.31 -10.81
N ALA A 112 2.41 12.78 -9.67
CA ALA A 112 1.23 13.28 -8.98
C ALA A 112 1.60 14.44 -8.04
N PRO A 113 0.67 15.37 -7.75
CA PRO A 113 0.91 16.42 -6.78
C PRO A 113 1.25 15.83 -5.39
N PRO A 114 2.21 16.42 -4.64
CA PRO A 114 2.53 15.98 -3.28
C PRO A 114 1.32 15.98 -2.34
N LEU A 115 1.22 15.01 -1.44
CA LEU A 115 0.21 15.06 -0.38
C LEU A 115 0.43 16.28 0.52
N ALA A 116 -0.66 16.91 0.96
CA ALA A 116 -0.59 18.00 1.94
C ALA A 116 -0.05 17.46 3.29
N PRO A 117 0.75 18.20 4.07
CA PRO A 117 1.36 17.64 5.28
C PRO A 117 0.36 17.32 6.41
N ASP A 118 -0.85 17.88 6.37
CA ASP A 118 -1.87 17.89 7.42
C ASP A 118 -3.06 16.94 7.17
N TRP A 119 -2.91 15.92 6.33
CA TRP A 119 -3.96 14.91 6.11
C TRP A 119 -4.30 14.11 7.39
N LEU A 120 -5.57 13.73 7.52
CA LEU A 120 -6.10 12.84 8.54
C LEU A 120 -5.43 11.48 8.48
N ASP A 121 -4.96 10.96 9.62
CA ASP A 121 -4.41 9.62 9.69
C ASP A 121 -5.46 8.53 9.36
N SER A 122 -5.00 7.32 9.10
CA SER A 122 -5.82 6.21 8.58
C SER A 122 -6.96 5.80 9.51
N ASP A 123 -6.79 5.98 10.83
CA ASP A 123 -7.80 5.72 11.84
C ASP A 123 -8.95 6.74 11.79
N ALA A 124 -8.62 8.03 11.71
CA ALA A 124 -9.60 9.10 11.55
C ALA A 124 -10.33 9.01 10.21
N ALA A 125 -9.61 8.70 9.13
CA ALA A 125 -10.21 8.48 7.81
C ALA A 125 -11.20 7.31 7.83
N ARG A 126 -10.84 6.21 8.49
CA ARG A 126 -11.74 5.07 8.70
C ARG A 126 -12.97 5.47 9.50
N ALA A 127 -12.80 6.13 10.64
CA ALA A 127 -13.93 6.55 11.47
C ALA A 127 -14.92 7.41 10.67
N ALA A 128 -14.42 8.34 9.85
CA ALA A 128 -15.25 9.14 8.94
C ALA A 128 -15.98 8.29 7.89
N ALA A 129 -15.32 7.30 7.28
CA ALA A 129 -15.95 6.40 6.30
C ALA A 129 -17.02 5.49 6.92
N GLU A 130 -16.77 4.99 8.13
CA GLU A 130 -17.73 4.18 8.89
C GLU A 130 -19.01 4.98 9.16
N ALA A 131 -18.87 6.24 9.59
CA ALA A 131 -19.98 7.17 9.79
C ALA A 131 -20.70 7.53 8.47
N ALA A 132 -19.98 7.46 7.35
CA ALA A 132 -20.49 7.74 6.01
C ALA A 132 -21.21 6.55 5.34
N GLY A 133 -21.32 5.40 6.01
CA GLY A 133 -22.03 4.21 5.51
C GLY A 133 -21.20 2.93 5.48
N GLY A 134 -19.89 3.01 5.75
CA GLY A 134 -19.02 1.83 5.82
C GLY A 134 -19.48 0.82 6.87
N ARG A 135 -19.92 1.30 8.04
CA ARG A 135 -20.41 0.45 9.13
C ARG A 135 -21.65 -0.33 8.73
N GLU A 136 -22.61 0.36 8.11
CA GLU A 136 -23.86 -0.24 7.67
C GLU A 136 -23.58 -1.33 6.63
N PHE A 137 -22.65 -1.09 5.71
CA PHE A 137 -22.24 -2.09 4.73
C PHE A 137 -21.61 -3.32 5.39
N CYS A 138 -20.68 -3.13 6.33
CA CYS A 138 -20.08 -4.23 7.08
C CYS A 138 -21.15 -5.08 7.81
N LEU A 139 -22.11 -4.43 8.47
CA LEU A 139 -23.17 -5.10 9.22
C LEU A 139 -24.18 -5.82 8.32
N LYS A 140 -24.66 -5.18 7.26
CA LYS A 140 -25.74 -5.71 6.42
C LYS A 140 -25.26 -6.72 5.37
N GLN A 141 -24.03 -6.56 4.89
CA GLN A 141 -23.49 -7.34 3.78
C GLN A 141 -22.38 -8.30 4.23
N SER A 142 -22.13 -8.40 5.54
CA SER A 142 -20.94 -9.09 6.07
C SER A 142 -19.65 -8.59 5.41
N GLY A 143 -19.61 -7.27 5.15
CA GLY A 143 -18.49 -6.63 4.50
C GLY A 143 -17.32 -6.38 5.44
N ARG A 144 -16.16 -6.08 4.85
CA ARG A 144 -14.95 -5.64 5.57
C ARG A 144 -14.20 -4.60 4.76
N LEU A 145 -13.43 -3.78 5.46
CA LEU A 145 -12.49 -2.85 4.82
C LEU A 145 -11.30 -3.64 4.28
N GLU A 146 -10.99 -3.47 3.00
CA GLU A 146 -9.84 -4.13 2.34
C GLU A 146 -8.69 -3.14 2.12
N SER A 147 -9.02 -1.92 1.73
CA SER A 147 -8.02 -0.94 1.32
C SER A 147 -8.36 0.45 1.81
N LEU A 148 -7.33 1.17 2.22
CA LEU A 148 -7.27 2.59 2.45
C LEU A 148 -6.17 3.13 1.55
N VAL A 149 -6.53 4.03 0.65
CA VAL A 149 -5.60 4.67 -0.27
C VAL A 149 -5.70 6.17 -0.12
N LEU A 150 -4.58 6.87 0.04
CA LEU A 150 -4.54 8.33 0.06
C LEU A 150 -3.77 8.85 -1.14
N LEU A 151 -4.41 9.74 -1.88
CA LEU A 151 -3.89 10.36 -3.09
C LEU A 151 -4.46 11.78 -3.22
N ARG A 152 -3.82 12.62 -4.03
CA ARG A 152 -4.28 13.99 -4.32
C ARG A 152 -4.60 14.18 -5.79
N GLY A 153 -5.74 14.79 -6.08
CA GLY A 153 -6.16 15.23 -7.42
C GLY A 153 -6.57 14.15 -8.43
N ALA A 154 -6.13 12.89 -8.28
CA ALA A 154 -6.36 11.88 -9.33
C ALA A 154 -7.83 11.44 -9.49
N LEU A 155 -8.66 11.61 -8.45
CA LEU A 155 -10.08 11.24 -8.48
C LEU A 155 -11.01 12.39 -8.88
N PHE A 156 -10.50 13.63 -8.87
CA PHE A 156 -11.27 14.86 -9.10
C PHE A 156 -10.44 15.84 -9.93
N PRO A 157 -10.38 15.69 -11.26
CA PRO A 157 -9.57 16.55 -12.13
C PRO A 157 -9.90 18.04 -12.00
N GLU A 158 -11.14 18.37 -11.63
CA GLU A 158 -11.61 19.73 -11.38
C GLU A 158 -11.16 20.31 -10.03
N ARG A 159 -10.60 19.47 -9.14
CA ARG A 159 -10.07 19.84 -7.81
C ARG A 159 -8.72 19.15 -7.58
N PRO A 160 -7.66 19.56 -8.32
CA PRO A 160 -6.35 18.89 -8.30
C PRO A 160 -5.65 18.93 -6.93
N ASP A 161 -6.04 19.87 -6.06
CA ASP A 161 -5.48 20.00 -4.71
C ASP A 161 -6.22 19.19 -3.64
N LEU A 162 -7.33 18.55 -4.01
CA LEU A 162 -8.11 17.74 -3.07
C LEU A 162 -7.37 16.42 -2.76
N GLY A 163 -6.81 16.34 -1.55
CA GLY A 163 -6.39 15.07 -0.95
C GLY A 163 -7.61 14.23 -0.57
N THR A 164 -7.62 12.96 -0.96
CA THR A 164 -8.75 12.06 -0.71
C THR A 164 -8.26 10.71 -0.20
N TRP A 165 -8.83 10.28 0.93
CA TRP A 165 -8.82 8.90 1.34
C TRP A 165 -9.91 8.12 0.60
N ALA A 166 -9.53 7.09 -0.15
CA ALA A 166 -10.43 6.10 -0.70
C ALA A 166 -10.45 4.87 0.20
N LEU A 167 -11.61 4.58 0.79
CA LEU A 167 -11.83 3.40 1.61
C LEU A 167 -12.69 2.41 0.84
N ILE A 168 -12.12 1.24 0.59
CA ILE A 168 -12.71 0.21 -0.25
C ILE A 168 -13.12 -0.96 0.64
N TYR A 169 -14.42 -1.21 0.67
CA TYR A 169 -15.03 -2.31 1.37
C TYR A 169 -15.44 -3.41 0.40
N SER A 170 -15.21 -4.66 0.77
CA SER A 170 -15.63 -5.85 0.02
C SER A 170 -16.64 -6.66 0.83
N ALA A 171 -17.44 -7.46 0.15
CA ALA A 171 -18.33 -8.45 0.75
C ALA A 171 -18.45 -9.67 -0.19
N PRO A 172 -18.61 -10.90 0.32
CA PRO A 172 -18.68 -12.09 -0.54
C PRO A 172 -19.88 -12.13 -1.49
N GLN A 173 -21.00 -11.50 -1.13
CA GLN A 173 -22.29 -11.59 -1.86
C GLN A 173 -22.86 -10.23 -2.24
N ALA A 174 -22.07 -9.16 -2.12
CA ALA A 174 -22.50 -7.82 -2.48
C ALA A 174 -21.39 -7.12 -3.27
N PRO A 175 -21.74 -6.19 -4.16
CA PRO A 175 -20.73 -5.38 -4.82
C PRO A 175 -19.93 -4.54 -3.81
N SER A 176 -18.69 -4.24 -4.16
CA SER A 176 -17.82 -3.43 -3.31
C SER A 176 -18.43 -2.05 -3.05
N LEU A 177 -18.07 -1.46 -1.91
CA LEU A 177 -18.43 -0.09 -1.56
C LEU A 177 -17.15 0.73 -1.47
N THR A 178 -17.09 1.82 -2.22
CA THR A 178 -16.00 2.79 -2.08
C THR A 178 -16.54 4.09 -1.50
N ILE A 179 -15.89 4.57 -0.44
CA ILE A 179 -16.18 5.85 0.20
C ILE A 179 -14.95 6.74 0.09
N LEU A 180 -15.14 7.93 -0.47
CA LEU A 180 -14.11 8.95 -0.56
C LEU A 180 -14.31 9.96 0.57
N ILE A 181 -13.27 10.14 1.36
CA ILE A 181 -13.18 11.08 2.47
C ILE A 181 -12.16 12.16 2.13
N ASP A 182 -12.54 13.41 2.29
CA ASP A 182 -11.64 14.56 2.18
C ASP A 182 -10.56 14.43 3.25
N ALA A 183 -9.30 14.37 2.81
CA ALA A 183 -8.20 14.03 3.69
C ALA A 183 -7.90 15.15 4.70
N ALA A 184 -8.34 16.39 4.50
CA ALA A 184 -8.11 17.46 5.47
C ALA A 184 -9.26 17.57 6.48
N SER A 185 -10.50 17.46 6.01
CA SER A 185 -11.70 17.76 6.80
C SER A 185 -12.44 16.53 7.32
N GLY A 186 -12.15 15.34 6.80
CA GLY A 186 -12.89 14.11 7.15
C GLY A 186 -14.30 14.06 6.58
N LYS A 187 -14.69 15.02 5.73
CA LYS A 187 -16.02 15.03 5.12
C LYS A 187 -16.08 14.01 3.99
N ARG A 188 -17.21 13.31 3.88
CA ARG A 188 -17.49 12.47 2.72
C ARG A 188 -17.58 13.32 1.45
N VAL A 189 -16.73 13.00 0.48
CA VAL A 189 -16.74 13.61 -0.86
C VAL A 189 -17.67 12.86 -1.80
N ARG A 190 -17.57 11.52 -1.83
CA ARG A 190 -18.34 10.67 -2.74
C ARG A 190 -18.49 9.25 -2.19
N THR A 191 -19.52 8.56 -2.63
CA THR A 191 -19.70 7.13 -2.41
C THR A 191 -20.20 6.48 -3.69
N TRP A 192 -19.72 5.28 -4.02
CA TRP A 192 -20.29 4.46 -5.08
C TRP A 192 -20.16 2.96 -4.76
N ARG A 193 -20.92 2.16 -5.51
CA ARG A 193 -20.87 0.70 -5.47
C ARG A 193 -20.30 0.19 -6.80
N GLY A 194 -19.47 -0.85 -6.71
CA GLY A 194 -18.98 -1.59 -7.87
C GLY A 194 -20.02 -2.53 -8.47
#